data_AF-A0A440VBG9-F1
#
_entry.id   AF-A0A440VBG9-F1
#
_cell.length_a   1.000
_cell.length_b   1.000
_cell.length_c   1.000
_cell.angle_alpha   90.00
_cell.angle_beta   90.00
_cell.angle_gamma   90.00
#
_symmetry.space_group_name_H-M   'P 1'
#
loop_
_entity.id
_entity.type
_entity.pdbx_description
1 polymer ?
#
loop_
_entity_poly.entity_id
_entity_poly.type
_entity_poly.pdbx_seq_one_letter_code
_entity_poly.pdbx_strand_id
1 'polypeptide(L)'
;MMRWVLRLFSLLALAGFSAAVWYAGPLIRYADTRPLGPVWLRTTIIGVAVALLAIFYGIRFWQARKAQKAIETGIVRSGDRNDDSGVLEARMSEAIATLKQSSGRRNFLYEIPWYIIIGPPGAGKTTALVNSGLKFPLAGSGNAQPLAGVGGTRSCDWWFTEDAVLIDTAGRYTTQDSDAERDKASWLGFLGLLKKYRTGQPINGVILAISVADLIGFDDQQLDAHVT
;
A
#
# COMPACT_ATOMS: atom_id res chain seq x y z
N MET A 1 -8.67 -6.22 -13.35
CA MET A 1 -9.56 -6.24 -14.52
C MET A 1 -10.33 -4.92 -14.71
N MET A 2 -10.95 -4.34 -13.68
CA MET A 2 -11.76 -3.09 -13.74
C MET A 2 -11.07 -1.84 -14.34
N ARG A 3 -9.77 -1.64 -14.08
CA ARG A 3 -9.04 -0.43 -14.53
C ARG A 3 -8.84 -0.34 -16.04
N TRP A 4 -8.80 -1.49 -16.73
CA TRP A 4 -8.71 -1.53 -18.19
C TRP A 4 -10.06 -1.22 -18.84
N VAL A 5 -11.14 -1.74 -18.26
CA VAL A 5 -12.52 -1.41 -18.65
C VAL A 5 -12.78 0.09 -18.50
N LEU A 6 -12.37 0.70 -17.38
CA LEU A 6 -12.49 2.15 -17.16
C LEU A 6 -11.70 2.97 -18.19
N ARG A 7 -10.50 2.53 -18.62
CA ARG A 7 -9.73 3.21 -19.67
C ARG A 7 -10.39 3.11 -21.03
N LEU A 8 -10.92 1.92 -21.37
CA LEU A 8 -11.70 1.73 -22.59
C LEU A 8 -12.95 2.59 -22.59
N PHE A 9 -13.65 2.67 -21.46
CA PHE A 9 -14.85 3.49 -21.31
C PHE A 9 -14.54 4.98 -21.44
N SER A 10 -13.44 5.46 -20.83
CA SER A 10 -12.97 6.84 -21.01
C SER A 10 -12.62 7.16 -22.47
N LEU A 11 -11.98 6.23 -23.18
CA LEU A 11 -11.64 6.39 -24.60
C LEU A 11 -12.88 6.41 -25.49
N LEU A 12 -13.83 5.51 -25.23
CA LEU A 12 -15.14 5.47 -25.92
C LEU A 12 -15.95 6.74 -25.66
N ALA A 13 -15.99 7.21 -24.40
CA ALA A 13 -16.66 8.46 -24.04
C ALA A 13 -16.01 9.67 -24.72
N LEU A 14 -14.67 9.71 -24.79
CA LEU A 14 -13.94 10.77 -25.48
C LEU A 14 -14.18 10.73 -27.01
N ALA A 15 -14.20 9.55 -27.60
CA ALA A 15 -14.52 9.36 -29.02
C ALA A 15 -15.96 9.78 -29.32
N GLY A 16 -16.93 9.38 -28.48
CA GLY A 16 -18.33 9.79 -28.58
C GLY A 16 -18.51 11.30 -28.41
N PHE A 17 -17.84 11.90 -27.43
CA PHE A 17 -17.84 13.36 -27.21
C PHE A 17 -17.26 14.10 -28.41
N SER A 18 -16.14 13.62 -28.96
CA SER A 18 -15.50 14.21 -30.14
C SER A 18 -16.39 14.13 -31.38
N ALA A 19 -17.06 13.00 -31.58
CA ALA A 19 -18.04 12.82 -32.65
C ALA A 19 -19.26 13.75 -32.46
N ALA A 20 -19.78 13.86 -31.24
CA ALA A 20 -20.89 14.77 -30.93
C ALA A 20 -20.51 16.23 -31.20
N VAL A 21 -19.32 16.68 -30.78
CA VAL A 21 -18.84 18.05 -31.06
C VAL A 21 -18.66 18.27 -32.57
N TRP A 22 -18.17 17.27 -33.31
CA TRP A 22 -17.92 17.39 -34.75
C TRP A 22 -19.21 17.43 -35.59
N TYR A 23 -20.17 16.54 -35.30
CA TYR A 23 -21.40 16.35 -36.08
C TYR A 23 -22.61 17.11 -35.53
N ALA A 24 -22.75 17.25 -34.20
CA ALA A 24 -23.85 18.00 -33.58
C ALA A 24 -23.52 19.48 -33.36
N GLY A 25 -22.24 19.85 -33.22
CA GLY A 25 -21.80 21.26 -33.19
C GLY A 25 -22.37 22.15 -34.32
N PRO A 26 -22.35 21.75 -35.60
CA PRO A 26 -22.94 22.54 -36.69
C PRO A 26 -24.47 22.62 -36.66
N LEU A 27 -25.13 21.69 -35.97
CA LEU A 27 -26.59 21.61 -35.86
C LEU A 27 -27.14 22.52 -34.75
N ILE A 28 -26.30 22.92 -33.79
CA ILE A 28 -26.67 23.84 -32.71
C ILE A 28 -26.72 25.26 -33.26
N ARG A 29 -27.96 25.75 -33.46
CA ARG A 29 -28.26 27.15 -33.80
C ARG A 29 -28.68 27.90 -32.55
N TYR A 30 -28.14 29.11 -32.40
CA TYR A 30 -28.59 30.05 -31.38
C TYR A 30 -28.97 31.34 -32.08
N ALA A 31 -30.29 31.61 -32.16
CA ALA A 31 -30.86 32.62 -33.05
C ALA A 31 -30.34 32.44 -34.50
N ASP A 32 -29.75 33.47 -35.10
CA ASP A 32 -29.19 33.43 -36.47
C ASP A 32 -27.71 33.03 -36.53
N THR A 33 -27.07 32.82 -35.38
CA THR A 33 -25.65 32.47 -35.31
C THR A 33 -25.44 30.98 -35.11
N ARG A 34 -24.39 30.44 -35.76
CA ARG A 34 -23.88 29.10 -35.51
C ARG A 34 -22.60 29.22 -34.69
N PRO A 35 -22.68 29.34 -33.35
CA PRO A 35 -21.52 29.58 -32.50
C PRO A 35 -20.48 28.44 -32.59
N LEU A 36 -20.95 27.20 -32.73
CA LEU A 36 -20.12 26.01 -32.97
C LEU A 36 -19.93 25.72 -34.47
N GLY A 37 -20.28 26.65 -35.36
CA GLY A 37 -20.05 26.54 -36.80
C GLY A 37 -18.57 26.48 -37.21
N PRO A 38 -17.68 27.33 -36.65
CA PRO A 38 -16.28 27.39 -37.05
C PRO A 38 -15.51 26.11 -36.71
N VAL A 39 -14.76 25.59 -37.68
CA VAL A 39 -13.94 24.38 -37.53
C VAL A 39 -12.88 24.56 -36.43
N TRP A 40 -12.29 25.76 -36.33
CA TRP A 40 -11.26 26.06 -35.34
C TRP A 40 -11.78 25.93 -33.90
N LEU A 41 -13.03 26.33 -33.64
CA LEU A 41 -13.59 26.25 -32.28
C LEU A 41 -13.83 24.80 -31.86
N ARG A 42 -14.27 23.94 -32.79
CA ARG A 42 -14.46 22.50 -32.53
C ARG A 42 -13.14 21.78 -32.29
N THR A 43 -12.11 22.09 -33.08
CA THR A 43 -10.78 21.49 -32.91
C THR A 43 -10.15 21.94 -31.60
N THR A 44 -10.33 23.20 -31.17
CA THR A 44 -9.89 23.67 -29.85
C THR A 44 -10.61 22.94 -28.71
N ILE A 45 -11.94 22.74 -28.77
CA ILE A 45 -12.69 22.03 -27.73
C ILE A 45 -12.22 20.57 -27.60
N ILE A 46 -12.08 19.86 -28.73
CA ILE A 46 -11.58 18.48 -28.73
C ILE A 46 -10.14 18.43 -28.21
N GLY A 47 -9.29 19.35 -28.65
CA GLY A 47 -7.90 19.46 -28.21
C GLY A 47 -7.78 19.67 -26.70
N VAL A 48 -8.59 20.57 -26.12
CA VAL A 48 -8.63 20.81 -24.66
C VAL A 48 -9.11 19.57 -23.91
N ALA A 49 -10.16 18.88 -24.39
CA ALA A 49 -10.66 17.66 -23.75
C ALA A 49 -9.60 16.55 -23.74
N VAL A 50 -8.90 16.34 -24.87
CA VAL A 50 -7.79 15.40 -24.98
C VAL A 50 -6.63 15.80 -24.06
N ALA A 51 -6.26 17.09 -24.03
CA ALA A 51 -5.18 17.59 -23.19
C ALA A 51 -5.47 17.41 -21.70
N LEU A 52 -6.68 17.72 -21.24
CA LEU A 52 -7.10 17.52 -19.86
C LEU A 52 -7.06 16.03 -19.46
N LEU A 53 -7.50 15.15 -20.35
CA LEU A 53 -7.46 13.71 -20.11
C LEU A 53 -6.01 13.20 -20.05
N ALA A 54 -5.16 13.64 -20.97
CA ALA A 54 -3.73 13.32 -21.00
C ALA A 54 -3.01 13.80 -19.74
N ILE A 55 -3.27 15.04 -19.30
CA ILE A 55 -2.73 15.61 -18.05
C ILE A 55 -3.21 14.79 -16.85
N PHE A 56 -4.50 14.46 -16.76
CA PHE A 56 -5.05 13.67 -15.65
C PHE A 56 -4.39 12.29 -15.53
N TYR A 57 -4.27 11.56 -16.64
CA TYR A 57 -3.61 10.26 -16.66
C TYR A 57 -2.08 10.38 -16.43
N GLY A 58 -1.46 11.44 -16.95
CA GLY A 58 -0.05 11.75 -16.73
C GLY A 58 0.27 12.01 -15.26
N ILE A 59 -0.52 12.86 -14.59
CA ILE A 59 -0.38 13.13 -13.15
C ILE A 59 -0.58 11.84 -12.35
N ARG A 60 -1.61 11.05 -12.63
CA ARG A 60 -1.82 9.76 -11.93
C ARG A 60 -0.66 8.80 -12.12
N PHE A 61 -0.07 8.75 -13.32
CA PHE A 61 1.08 7.90 -13.61
C PHE A 61 2.34 8.36 -12.86
N TRP A 62 2.57 9.67 -12.82
CA TRP A 62 3.69 10.27 -12.07
C TRP A 62 3.55 10.06 -10.56
N GLN A 63 2.34 10.22 -10.01
CA GLN A 63 2.09 9.97 -8.58
C GLN A 63 2.32 8.50 -8.21
N ALA A 64 1.87 7.55 -9.04
CA ALA A 64 2.12 6.12 -8.80
C ALA A 64 3.62 5.78 -8.79
N ARG A 65 4.40 6.38 -9.72
CA ARG A 65 5.86 6.22 -9.77
C ARG A 65 6.57 6.89 -8.59
N LYS A 66 6.11 8.07 -8.17
CA LYS A 66 6.67 8.78 -7.02
C LYS A 66 6.41 8.02 -5.71
N ALA A 67 5.22 7.43 -5.55
CA ALA A 67 4.89 6.60 -4.40
C ALA A 67 5.80 5.37 -4.28
N GLN A 68 6.11 4.70 -5.39
CA GLN A 68 7.04 3.57 -5.39
C GLN A 68 8.45 3.97 -4.93
N LYS A 69 9.00 5.04 -5.53
CA LYS A 69 10.32 5.55 -5.11
C LYS A 69 10.30 6.01 -3.65
N ALA A 70 9.19 6.60 -3.20
CA ALA A 70 9.05 7.05 -1.83
C ALA A 70 8.97 5.88 -0.84
N ILE A 71 8.26 4.79 -1.14
CA ILE A 71 8.23 3.58 -0.28
C ILE A 71 9.62 2.98 -0.18
N GLU A 72 10.30 2.82 -1.33
CA GLU A 72 11.65 2.28 -1.39
C GLU A 72 12.60 3.15 -0.57
N THR A 73 12.66 4.46 -0.85
CA THR A 73 13.49 5.41 -0.08
C THR A 73 13.02 5.61 1.36
N GLY A 74 11.76 5.35 1.69
CA GLY A 74 11.18 5.58 3.02
C GLY A 74 11.45 4.45 3.98
N ILE A 75 11.30 3.21 3.52
CA ILE A 75 11.74 2.01 4.24
C ILE A 75 13.25 2.09 4.47
N VAL A 76 13.98 2.57 3.47
CA VAL A 76 15.44 2.79 3.46
C VAL A 76 15.89 3.91 4.42
N ARG A 77 15.43 5.15 4.24
CA ARG A 77 15.88 6.34 5.01
C ARG A 77 15.31 6.48 6.41
N SER A 78 14.32 5.68 6.81
CA SER A 78 13.85 5.72 8.20
C SER A 78 14.93 5.22 9.19
N GLY A 79 16.05 4.71 8.69
CA GLY A 79 17.21 4.24 9.44
C GLY A 79 18.21 5.31 9.88
N ASP A 80 17.83 6.58 10.09
CA ASP A 80 18.82 7.56 10.58
C ASP A 80 18.99 7.53 12.11
N ARG A 81 20.27 7.49 12.52
CA ARG A 81 20.89 7.44 13.88
C ARG A 81 21.23 6.09 14.54
N ASN A 82 21.66 5.07 13.79
CA ASN A 82 22.68 4.13 14.33
C ASN A 82 23.36 3.31 13.23
N ASP A 83 24.61 2.91 13.50
CA ASP A 83 25.61 2.31 12.60
C ASP A 83 25.17 1.01 11.88
N ASP A 84 24.09 0.36 12.34
CA ASP A 84 23.53 -0.88 11.77
C ASP A 84 22.47 -0.66 10.67
N SER A 85 22.13 0.60 10.34
CA SER A 85 21.03 0.91 9.41
C SER A 85 21.33 0.54 7.95
N GLY A 86 22.58 0.66 7.51
CA GLY A 86 22.98 0.40 6.11
C GLY A 86 22.86 -1.07 5.70
N VAL A 87 23.11 -2.00 6.62
CA VAL A 87 23.03 -3.44 6.33
C VAL A 87 21.58 -3.88 6.16
N LEU A 88 20.65 -3.35 6.97
CA LEU A 88 19.23 -3.66 6.81
C LEU A 88 18.62 -2.93 5.61
N GLU A 89 19.03 -1.69 5.35
CA GLU A 89 18.65 -0.97 4.13
C GLU A 89 18.99 -1.77 2.88
N ALA A 90 20.22 -2.32 2.84
CA ALA A 90 20.66 -3.22 1.79
C ALA A 90 19.80 -4.49 1.70
N ARG A 91 19.54 -5.17 2.83
CA ARG A 91 18.70 -6.39 2.84
C ARG A 91 17.24 -6.15 2.45
N MET A 92 16.66 -5.02 2.86
CA MET A 92 15.30 -4.62 2.47
C MET A 92 15.24 -4.28 0.98
N SER A 93 16.22 -3.51 0.48
CA SER A 93 16.32 -3.17 -0.95
C SER A 93 16.51 -4.43 -1.80
N GLU A 94 17.39 -5.34 -1.38
CA GLU A 94 17.62 -6.65 -2.00
C GLU A 94 16.35 -7.50 -2.01
N ALA A 95 15.63 -7.56 -0.88
CA ALA A 95 14.38 -8.28 -0.79
C ALA A 95 13.31 -7.74 -1.75
N ILE A 96 13.16 -6.43 -1.80
CA ILE A 96 12.25 -5.74 -2.71
C ILE A 96 12.65 -5.99 -4.17
N ALA A 97 13.95 -6.03 -4.48
CA ALA A 97 14.46 -6.32 -5.81
C ALA A 97 14.14 -7.76 -6.24
N THR A 98 14.39 -8.74 -5.37
CA THR A 98 14.06 -10.16 -5.61
C THR A 98 12.56 -10.36 -5.84
N LEU A 99 11.72 -9.69 -5.06
CA LEU A 99 10.26 -9.74 -5.21
C LEU A 99 9.75 -9.08 -6.51
N LYS A 100 10.36 -7.96 -6.92
CA LYS A 100 10.06 -7.33 -8.23
C LYS A 100 10.42 -8.28 -9.37
N GLN A 101 11.48 -9.07 -9.23
CA GLN A 101 11.94 -10.02 -10.24
C GLN A 101 11.04 -11.27 -10.31
N SER A 102 10.63 -11.85 -9.18
CA SER A 102 9.80 -13.05 -9.14
C SER A 102 8.34 -12.79 -9.55
N SER A 103 7.78 -11.64 -9.16
CA SER A 103 6.36 -11.31 -9.40
C SER A 103 6.07 -10.79 -10.81
N GLY A 104 7.09 -10.34 -11.55
CA GLY A 104 6.94 -9.66 -12.84
C GLY A 104 6.17 -8.32 -12.77
N ARG A 105 5.86 -7.81 -11.57
CA ARG A 105 5.06 -6.59 -11.37
C ARG A 105 5.95 -5.39 -11.09
N ARG A 106 5.90 -4.37 -11.96
CA ARG A 106 6.68 -3.13 -11.80
C ARG A 106 6.36 -2.36 -10.51
N ASN A 107 5.14 -2.47 -9.97
CA ASN A 107 4.66 -1.78 -8.76
C ASN A 107 4.33 -2.74 -7.60
N PHE A 108 5.08 -3.85 -7.47
CA PHE A 108 4.77 -4.94 -6.54
C PHE A 108 4.32 -4.50 -5.13
N LEU A 109 5.11 -3.68 -4.43
CA LEU A 109 4.82 -3.25 -3.06
C LEU A 109 3.53 -2.43 -2.89
N TYR A 110 3.05 -1.75 -3.94
CA TYR A 110 1.80 -0.98 -3.88
C TYR A 110 0.59 -1.83 -4.27
N GLU A 111 0.80 -2.88 -5.07
CA GLU A 111 -0.27 -3.72 -5.63
C GLU A 111 -0.65 -4.91 -4.76
N ILE A 112 0.25 -5.38 -3.89
CA ILE A 112 -0.05 -6.43 -2.91
C ILE A 112 -0.68 -5.84 -1.63
N PRO A 113 -1.59 -6.57 -0.99
CA PRO A 113 -2.16 -6.17 0.29
C PRO A 113 -1.13 -6.23 1.43
N TRP A 114 -1.27 -5.31 2.39
CA TRP A 114 -0.46 -5.25 3.61
C TRP A 114 -1.34 -5.56 4.82
N TYR A 115 -0.93 -6.54 5.62
CA TYR A 115 -1.62 -6.94 6.84
C TYR A 115 -0.72 -6.75 8.04
N ILE A 116 -1.30 -6.30 9.15
CA ILE A 116 -0.63 -6.23 10.44
C ILE A 116 -1.16 -7.36 11.31
N ILE A 117 -0.28 -8.12 11.96
CA ILE A 117 -0.64 -9.15 12.94
C ILE A 117 -0.40 -8.57 14.34
N ILE A 118 -1.45 -8.55 15.16
CA ILE A 118 -1.45 -8.01 16.53
C ILE A 118 -1.95 -9.10 17.48
N GLY A 119 -1.39 -9.16 18.68
CA GLY A 119 -1.81 -10.11 19.72
C GLY A 119 -0.76 -10.25 20.81
N PRO A 120 -1.16 -10.74 22.00
CA PRO A 120 -0.25 -10.86 23.13
C PRO A 120 0.99 -11.72 22.81
N PRO A 121 2.09 -11.54 23.55
CA PRO A 121 3.23 -12.46 23.48
C PRO A 121 2.75 -13.91 23.65
N GLY A 122 3.29 -14.84 22.86
CA GLY A 122 2.90 -16.25 22.96
C GLY A 122 1.60 -16.65 22.24
N ALA A 123 0.82 -15.72 21.68
CA ALA A 123 -0.42 -16.02 20.92
C ALA A 123 -0.22 -16.81 19.61
N GLY A 124 0.98 -17.31 19.32
CA GLY A 124 1.28 -18.10 18.13
C GLY A 124 1.38 -17.32 16.82
N LYS A 125 1.52 -15.99 16.84
CA LYS A 125 1.61 -15.12 15.64
C LYS A 125 2.61 -15.63 14.60
N THR A 126 3.87 -15.77 14.99
CA THR A 126 4.95 -16.25 14.12
C THR A 126 4.72 -17.69 13.68
N THR A 127 4.25 -18.56 14.58
CA THR A 127 3.96 -19.98 14.26
C THR A 127 2.83 -20.10 13.23
N ALA A 128 1.76 -19.33 13.36
CA ALA A 128 0.67 -19.28 12.40
C ALA A 128 1.13 -18.75 11.04
N LEU A 129 2.05 -17.79 11.04
CA LEU A 129 2.60 -17.21 9.81
C LEU A 129 3.49 -18.18 9.05
N VAL A 130 4.38 -18.88 9.74
CA VAL A 130 5.25 -19.91 9.14
C VAL A 130 4.43 -21.10 8.60
N ASN A 131 3.31 -21.43 9.25
CA ASN A 131 2.40 -22.52 8.85
C ASN A 131 1.23 -22.05 7.98
N SER A 132 1.27 -20.83 7.43
CA SER A 132 0.18 -20.25 6.65
C SER A 132 0.03 -20.83 5.22
N GLY A 133 1.03 -21.58 4.76
CA GLY A 133 1.12 -22.02 3.35
C GLY A 133 1.49 -20.91 2.37
N LEU A 134 1.78 -19.69 2.86
CA LEU A 134 2.29 -18.61 2.03
C LEU A 134 3.69 -18.92 1.51
N LYS A 135 4.00 -18.42 0.30
CA LYS A 135 5.32 -18.56 -0.31
C LYS A 135 6.21 -17.39 0.08
N PHE A 136 7.35 -17.69 0.69
CA PHE A 136 8.33 -16.71 1.15
C PHE A 136 9.55 -16.72 0.23
N PRO A 137 9.63 -15.82 -0.78
CA PRO A 137 10.72 -15.83 -1.76
C PRO A 137 12.09 -15.38 -1.19
N LEU A 138 12.12 -14.84 0.03
CA LEU A 138 13.34 -14.46 0.75
C LEU A 138 13.91 -15.60 1.62
N ALA A 139 13.16 -16.70 1.74
CA ALA A 139 13.61 -17.93 2.38
C ALA A 139 14.58 -18.65 1.42
N GLY A 140 15.85 -18.28 1.44
CA GLY A 140 16.88 -19.07 0.77
C GLY A 140 16.76 -20.54 1.21
N SER A 141 16.41 -21.42 0.25
CA SER A 141 16.45 -22.89 0.35
C SER A 141 16.15 -23.48 1.74
N GLY A 142 14.97 -23.19 2.32
CA GLY A 142 14.42 -24.11 3.32
C GLY A 142 13.44 -23.56 4.36
N ASN A 143 13.51 -22.30 4.78
CA ASN A 143 12.65 -21.81 5.88
C ASN A 143 12.26 -20.33 5.76
N ALA A 144 10.98 -20.02 6.05
CA ALA A 144 10.45 -18.65 6.13
C ALA A 144 11.25 -17.83 7.16
N GLN A 145 12.07 -16.89 6.69
CA GLN A 145 12.92 -16.04 7.53
C GLN A 145 12.32 -14.63 7.56
N PRO A 146 11.99 -14.09 8.75
CA PRO A 146 11.63 -12.68 8.86
C PRO A 146 12.83 -11.79 8.52
N LEU A 147 12.56 -10.64 7.91
CA LEU A 147 13.52 -9.54 7.95
C LEU A 147 13.33 -8.81 9.28
N ALA A 148 14.24 -9.07 10.21
CA ALA A 148 14.28 -8.44 11.53
C ALA A 148 14.46 -6.91 11.39
N GLY A 149 13.60 -6.13 12.07
CA GLY A 149 13.71 -4.67 12.12
C GLY A 149 14.97 -4.19 12.85
N VAL A 150 15.52 -3.02 12.46
CA VAL A 150 16.78 -2.46 13.03
C VAL A 150 16.66 -2.22 14.54
N GLY A 151 17.69 -2.71 15.26
CA GLY A 151 18.34 -2.06 16.39
C GLY A 151 17.46 -1.66 17.58
N GLY A 152 17.29 -2.58 18.54
CA GLY A 152 16.90 -2.29 19.95
C GLY A 152 15.62 -1.49 20.21
N THR A 153 14.90 -1.00 19.19
CA THR A 153 13.86 0.04 19.32
C THR A 153 12.71 -0.06 18.32
N ARG A 154 12.64 -1.10 17.46
CA ARG A 154 11.60 -1.19 16.40
C ARG A 154 11.17 -2.62 16.13
N SER A 155 10.44 -3.22 17.08
CA SER A 155 10.16 -4.66 17.04
C SER A 155 8.91 -4.97 16.23
N CYS A 156 9.03 -4.80 14.91
CA CYS A 156 8.13 -5.41 13.96
C CYS A 156 8.96 -6.23 12.99
N ASP A 157 8.61 -7.50 12.83
CA ASP A 157 9.22 -8.38 11.84
C ASP A 157 8.47 -8.25 10.52
N TRP A 158 9.23 -8.04 9.45
CA TRP A 158 8.68 -7.86 8.11
C TRP A 158 8.72 -9.17 7.35
N TRP A 159 7.56 -9.62 6.91
CA TRP A 159 7.38 -10.87 6.20
C TRP A 159 6.86 -10.58 4.79
N PHE A 160 7.72 -10.81 3.81
CA PHE A 160 7.36 -10.62 2.41
C PHE A 160 6.99 -11.96 1.78
N THR A 161 5.80 -11.99 1.17
CA THR A 161 5.29 -13.16 0.44
C THR A 161 4.93 -12.76 -0.99
N GLU A 162 4.66 -13.73 -1.85
CA GLU A 162 4.18 -13.46 -3.21
C GLU A 162 2.82 -12.74 -3.23
N ASP A 163 1.99 -12.97 -2.20
CA ASP A 163 0.59 -12.53 -2.15
C ASP A 163 0.35 -11.33 -1.23
N ALA A 164 1.16 -11.14 -0.19
CA ALA A 164 0.98 -10.08 0.81
C ALA A 164 2.28 -9.67 1.52
N VAL A 165 2.30 -8.46 2.07
CA VAL A 165 3.28 -8.07 3.11
C VAL A 165 2.62 -8.23 4.46
N LEU A 166 3.22 -9.03 5.34
CA LEU A 166 2.76 -9.20 6.71
C LEU A 166 3.74 -8.54 7.66
N ILE A 167 3.21 -7.75 8.58
CA ILE A 167 3.98 -7.05 9.59
C ILE A 167 3.60 -7.66 10.93
N ASP A 168 4.51 -8.47 11.46
CA ASP A 168 4.33 -9.12 12.76
C ASP A 168 4.81 -8.14 13.83
N THR A 169 3.89 -7.69 14.68
CA THR A 169 4.22 -6.76 15.77
C THR A 169 4.71 -7.55 16.98
N ALA A 170 5.79 -7.10 17.62
CA ALA A 170 6.18 -7.70 18.90
C ALA A 170 5.04 -7.53 19.92
N GLY A 171 4.75 -8.60 20.67
CA GLY A 171 3.60 -8.67 21.56
C GLY A 171 3.50 -7.53 22.58
N ARG A 172 4.62 -6.87 22.91
CA ARG A 172 4.68 -5.70 23.82
C ARG A 172 3.89 -4.48 23.34
N TYR A 173 3.59 -4.34 22.05
CA TYR A 173 2.70 -3.26 21.59
C TYR A 173 1.24 -3.51 21.96
N THR A 174 0.92 -4.74 22.36
CA THR A 174 -0.41 -5.18 22.81
C THR A 174 -0.53 -5.19 24.33
N THR A 175 0.57 -5.50 25.03
CA THR A 175 0.66 -5.56 26.50
C THR A 175 1.45 -4.35 26.99
N GLN A 176 0.78 -3.36 27.59
CA GLN A 176 1.34 -2.04 27.97
C GLN A 176 2.34 -2.10 29.17
N ASP A 177 3.14 -3.17 29.27
CA ASP A 177 3.81 -3.56 30.52
C ASP A 177 5.19 -2.91 30.73
N SER A 178 5.74 -2.21 29.74
CA SER A 178 7.01 -1.49 29.90
C SER A 178 7.08 -0.31 28.93
N ASP A 179 6.99 0.92 29.46
CA ASP A 179 7.07 2.18 28.73
C ASP A 179 5.96 2.43 27.68
N ALA A 180 4.69 2.41 28.12
CA ALA A 180 3.51 2.67 27.28
C ALA A 180 3.64 3.93 26.38
N GLU A 181 4.23 5.01 26.87
CA GLU A 181 4.44 6.24 26.07
C GLU A 181 5.51 6.07 24.98
N ARG A 182 6.59 5.32 25.25
CA ARG A 182 7.66 5.05 24.27
C ARG A 182 7.18 4.08 23.20
N ASP A 183 6.44 3.05 23.59
CA ASP A 183 5.87 2.07 22.67
C ASP A 183 4.77 2.69 21.81
N LYS A 184 3.92 3.55 22.38
CA LYS A 184 2.93 4.33 21.61
C LYS A 184 3.59 5.27 20.61
N ALA A 185 4.63 6.00 21.02
CA ALA A 185 5.36 6.88 20.10
C ALA A 185 6.04 6.10 18.96
N SER A 186 6.62 4.93 19.27
CA SER A 186 7.22 4.02 18.29
C SER A 186 6.18 3.49 17.30
N TRP A 187 5.03 3.03 17.80
CA TRP A 187 3.90 2.55 17.01
C TRP A 187 3.31 3.63 16.09
N LEU A 188 3.03 4.82 16.63
CA LEU A 188 2.53 5.95 15.85
C LEU A 188 3.54 6.42 14.81
N GLY A 189 4.84 6.40 15.14
CA GLY A 189 5.91 6.67 14.19
C GLY A 189 5.87 5.69 13.01
N PHE A 190 5.78 4.39 13.30
CA PHE A 190 5.64 3.34 12.28
C PHE A 190 4.37 3.52 11.42
N LEU A 191 3.21 3.74 12.02
CA LEU A 191 1.97 4.03 11.28
C LEU A 191 2.09 5.31 10.44
N GLY A 192 2.83 6.31 10.92
CA GLY A 192 3.17 7.52 10.19
C GLY A 192 3.99 7.24 8.92
N LEU A 193 4.92 6.29 8.97
CA LEU A 193 5.65 5.83 7.79
C LEU A 193 4.71 5.17 6.77
N LEU A 194 3.82 4.28 7.22
CA LEU A 194 2.84 3.66 6.32
C LEU A 194 1.93 4.70 5.66
N LYS A 195 1.42 5.68 6.44
CA LYS A 195 0.61 6.78 5.91
C LYS A 195 1.37 7.66 4.93
N LYS A 196 2.64 7.96 5.21
CA LYS A 196 3.49 8.82 4.37
C LYS A 196 3.84 8.17 3.04
N TYR A 197 4.13 6.87 3.06
CA TYR A 197 4.69 6.18 1.90
C TYR A 197 3.64 5.41 1.09
N ARG A 198 2.59 4.89 1.73
CA ARG A 198 1.48 4.15 1.08
C ARG A 198 0.14 4.89 1.25
N THR A 199 0.12 6.18 0.92
CA THR A 199 -1.01 7.12 1.18
C THR A 199 -2.40 6.66 0.75
N GLY A 200 -2.53 5.92 -0.35
CA GLY A 200 -3.82 5.48 -0.88
C GLY A 200 -4.40 4.24 -0.18
N GLN A 201 -3.53 3.42 0.40
CA GLN A 201 -3.88 2.22 1.15
C GLN A 201 -2.76 1.99 2.17
N PRO A 202 -2.74 2.59 3.37
CA PRO A 202 -1.63 2.37 4.30
C PRO A 202 -1.52 0.91 4.76
N ILE A 203 -2.67 0.30 5.07
CA ILE A 203 -2.85 -1.12 5.37
C ILE A 203 -4.17 -1.62 4.74
N ASN A 204 -4.27 -2.92 4.49
CA ASN A 204 -5.47 -3.55 3.93
C ASN A 204 -6.28 -4.33 4.98
N GLY A 205 -5.67 -4.66 6.11
CA GLY A 205 -6.37 -5.30 7.23
C GLY A 205 -5.48 -5.50 8.44
N VAL A 206 -6.12 -5.86 9.54
CA VAL A 206 -5.47 -6.25 10.80
C VAL A 206 -5.92 -7.67 11.12
N ILE A 207 -4.96 -8.51 11.49
CA ILE A 207 -5.17 -9.89 11.95
C ILE A 207 -4.93 -9.89 13.45
N LEU A 208 -5.96 -10.23 14.21
CA LEU A 208 -5.88 -10.36 15.66
C LEU A 208 -5.63 -11.82 16.02
N ALA A 209 -4.51 -12.10 16.69
CA ALA A 209 -4.16 -13.40 17.20
C ALA A 209 -4.50 -13.48 18.68
N ILE A 210 -5.39 -14.39 19.05
CA ILE A 210 -5.80 -14.65 20.43
C ILE A 210 -5.48 -16.10 20.77
N SER A 211 -4.82 -16.32 21.89
CA SER A 211 -4.55 -17.66 22.42
C SER A 211 -5.85 -18.26 22.98
N VAL A 212 -6.24 -19.43 22.48
CA VAL A 212 -7.38 -20.18 23.04
C VAL A 212 -7.08 -20.65 24.46
N ALA A 213 -5.82 -20.95 24.77
CA ALA A 213 -5.41 -21.33 26.12
C ALA A 213 -5.62 -20.17 27.12
N ASP A 214 -5.31 -18.94 26.69
CA ASP A 214 -5.47 -17.75 27.52
C ASP A 214 -6.96 -17.47 27.75
N LEU A 215 -7.79 -17.59 26.71
CA LEU A 215 -9.25 -17.44 26.82
C LEU A 215 -9.91 -18.41 27.80
N ILE A 216 -9.39 -19.63 27.90
CA ILE A 216 -9.91 -20.65 28.84
C ILE A 216 -9.35 -20.43 30.25
N GLY A 217 -8.14 -19.87 30.36
CA GLY A 217 -7.44 -19.67 31.63
C GLY A 217 -7.79 -18.38 32.36
N PHE A 218 -8.41 -17.40 31.68
CA PHE A 218 -8.81 -16.14 32.29
C PHE A 218 -10.05 -16.28 33.17
N ASP A 219 -10.04 -15.62 34.32
CA ASP A 219 -11.23 -15.40 35.13
C ASP A 219 -12.13 -14.29 34.51
N ASP A 220 -13.37 -14.20 34.98
CA ASP A 220 -14.35 -13.22 34.47
C ASP A 220 -13.83 -11.77 34.56
N GLN A 221 -12.99 -11.48 35.56
CA GLN A 221 -12.43 -10.16 35.82
C GLN A 221 -11.31 -9.82 34.83
N GLN A 222 -10.50 -10.80 34.45
CA GLN A 222 -9.46 -10.71 33.42
C GLN A 222 -10.07 -10.59 32.03
N LEU A 223 -11.18 -11.29 31.75
CA LEU A 223 -11.91 -11.16 30.48
C LEU A 223 -12.52 -9.75 30.32
N ASP A 224 -13.15 -9.21 31.36
CA ASP A 224 -13.73 -7.85 31.33
C ASP A 224 -12.66 -6.76 31.09
N ALA A 225 -11.45 -6.95 31.65
CA ALA A 225 -10.32 -6.05 31.43
C ALA A 225 -9.79 -6.04 29.98
N HIS A 226 -10.08 -7.07 29.17
CA HIS A 226 -9.69 -7.13 27.76
C HIS A 226 -10.74 -6.54 26.80
N VAL A 227 -11.97 -6.32 27.27
CA VAL A 227 -13.10 -5.79 26.48
C VAL A 227 -13.22 -4.27 26.57
N THR A 228 -12.67 -3.66 27.62
CA THR A 228 -12.78 -2.22 27.94
C THR A 228 -11.62 -1.40 27.41
#